data_AF-A0A2K9LQ04-F1
#
_entry.id   AF-A0A2K9LQ04-F1
#
_cell.length_a   1.000
_cell.length_b   1.000
_cell.length_c   1.000
_cell.angle_alpha   90.00
_cell.angle_beta   90.00
_cell.angle_gamma   90.00
#
_symmetry.space_group_name_H-M   'P 1'
#
loop_
_entity.id
_entity.type
_entity.pdbx_description
1 polymer ?
#
loop_
_entity_poly.entity_id
_entity_poly.type
_entity_poly.pdbx_seq_one_letter_code
_entity_poly.pdbx_strand_id
1 'polypeptide(L)'
;MQLIDTQNLSDDLRPLGKIDYTHNPGEFFLLFAGKDVLSILIKYPSKPMLVKGVSYDTDEPGYNLDQFELPISALPWLIDTIENKFWKKASEGGLSGDVLHVDSEIEGEELRIRFSPNCGDEGIQGFTLKNYSRKGRYVDWMEVQLPYTLLREDGMLDLLKDISKRYQEKAL
;
A
#
# COMPACT_ATOMS: atom_id res chain seq x y z
N MET A 1 12.21 -4.97 -9.21
CA MET A 1 11.11 -5.64 -8.51
C MET A 1 10.46 -6.63 -9.45
N GLN A 2 10.11 -7.83 -8.98
CA GLN A 2 9.24 -8.77 -9.68
C GLN A 2 7.84 -8.62 -9.09
N LEU A 3 6.83 -8.46 -9.95
CA LEU A 3 5.43 -8.38 -9.51
C LEU A 3 4.93 -9.76 -9.09
N ILE A 4 4.04 -9.80 -8.09
CA ILE A 4 3.29 -11.00 -7.73
C ILE A 4 2.35 -11.35 -8.90
N ASP A 5 2.51 -12.55 -9.46
CA ASP A 5 1.60 -13.12 -10.45
C ASP A 5 0.47 -13.84 -9.73
N THR A 6 -0.74 -13.28 -9.80
CA THR A 6 -1.92 -13.85 -9.14
C THR A 6 -2.52 -15.03 -9.90
N GLN A 7 -2.09 -15.28 -11.14
CA GLN A 7 -2.47 -16.46 -11.91
C GLN A 7 -1.59 -17.67 -11.56
N ASN A 8 -0.39 -17.43 -11.03
CA ASN A 8 0.56 -18.46 -10.60
C ASN A 8 1.18 -18.07 -9.25
N LEU A 9 0.34 -17.92 -8.23
CA LEU A 9 0.78 -17.49 -6.91
C LEU A 9 1.78 -18.49 -6.32
N SER A 10 2.90 -17.99 -5.83
CA SER A 10 3.92 -18.80 -5.17
C SER A 10 3.43 -19.34 -3.82
N ASP A 11 3.80 -20.57 -3.49
CA ASP A 11 3.40 -21.27 -2.25
C ASP A 11 3.93 -20.60 -0.97
N ASP A 12 4.94 -19.72 -1.09
CA ASP A 12 5.51 -18.94 0.02
C ASP A 12 4.74 -17.65 0.33
N LEU A 13 3.73 -17.32 -0.47
CA LEU A 13 2.85 -16.16 -0.27
C LEU A 13 1.51 -16.59 0.31
N ARG A 14 1.22 -16.08 1.51
CA ARG A 14 -0.07 -16.29 2.18
C ARG A 14 -1.02 -15.12 1.89
N PRO A 15 -2.16 -15.33 1.22
CA PRO A 15 -3.17 -14.29 1.05
C PRO A 15 -3.77 -13.86 2.39
N LEU A 16 -3.90 -12.55 2.59
CA LEU A 16 -4.38 -11.96 3.85
C LEU A 16 -5.74 -11.28 3.73
N GLY A 17 -6.08 -10.79 2.53
CA GLY A 17 -7.35 -10.12 2.26
C GLY A 17 -7.37 -9.41 0.91
N LYS A 18 -8.56 -8.94 0.54
CA LYS A 18 -8.84 -8.15 -0.66
C LYS A 18 -9.70 -6.95 -0.27
N ILE A 19 -9.40 -5.79 -0.82
CA ILE A 19 -10.20 -4.56 -0.70
C ILE A 19 -10.54 -4.08 -2.11
N ASP A 20 -11.83 -3.99 -2.44
CA ASP A 20 -12.29 -3.35 -3.67
C ASP A 20 -12.32 -1.83 -3.45
N TYR A 21 -11.68 -1.06 -4.34
CA TYR A 21 -11.60 0.38 -4.18
C TYR A 21 -12.83 1.04 -4.80
N THR A 22 -13.70 1.60 -3.96
CA THR A 22 -15.02 2.06 -4.41
C THR A 22 -14.95 3.31 -5.30
N HIS A 23 -13.89 4.10 -5.17
CA HIS A 23 -13.72 5.32 -5.94
C HIS A 23 -13.27 5.09 -7.39
N ASN A 24 -12.62 3.94 -7.67
CA ASN A 24 -12.20 3.57 -9.03
C ASN A 24 -12.71 2.18 -9.39
N PRO A 25 -13.84 2.08 -10.12
CA PRO A 25 -14.49 0.81 -10.42
C PRO A 25 -13.56 -0.22 -11.06
N GLY A 26 -13.45 -1.39 -10.42
CA GLY A 26 -12.63 -2.51 -10.88
C GLY A 26 -11.17 -2.46 -10.42
N GLU A 27 -10.74 -1.38 -9.76
CA GLU A 27 -9.49 -1.35 -9.02
C GLU A 27 -9.66 -2.04 -7.65
N PHE A 28 -8.68 -2.86 -7.27
CA PHE A 28 -8.67 -3.53 -5.98
C PHE A 28 -7.26 -3.81 -5.48
N PHE A 29 -7.15 -3.98 -4.18
CA PHE A 29 -5.91 -4.23 -3.45
C PHE A 29 -5.92 -5.64 -2.91
N LEU A 30 -4.83 -6.38 -3.11
CA LEU A 30 -4.60 -7.69 -2.54
C LEU A 30 -3.42 -7.62 -1.58
N LEU A 31 -3.58 -8.19 -0.39
CA LEU A 31 -2.53 -8.21 0.63
C LEU A 31 -2.01 -9.63 0.78
N PHE A 32 -0.69 -9.77 0.80
CA PHE A 32 0.01 -11.05 0.96
C PHE A 32 1.06 -10.95 2.06
N ALA A 33 1.18 -11.97 2.89
CA ALA A 33 2.34 -12.18 3.75
C ALA A 33 3.34 -13.10 3.06
N GLY A 34 4.58 -12.64 2.92
CA GLY A 34 5.74 -13.49 2.68
C GLY A 34 6.55 -13.66 3.96
N LYS A 35 7.79 -14.18 3.85
CA LYS A 35 8.71 -14.25 4.98
C LYS A 35 9.08 -12.85 5.47
N ASP A 36 8.52 -12.45 6.62
CA ASP A 36 8.72 -11.16 7.30
C ASP A 36 8.31 -9.91 6.48
N VAL A 37 7.60 -10.10 5.37
CA VAL A 37 7.20 -9.03 4.44
C VAL A 37 5.70 -9.00 4.27
N LEU A 38 5.12 -7.80 4.28
CA LEU A 38 3.79 -7.55 3.77
C LEU A 38 3.93 -6.95 2.35
N SER A 39 3.24 -7.56 1.39
CA SER A 39 3.11 -7.04 0.03
C SER A 39 1.67 -6.60 -0.22
N ILE A 40 1.51 -5.38 -0.74
CA ILE A 40 0.25 -4.82 -1.20
C ILE A 40 0.33 -4.76 -2.72
N LEU A 41 -0.45 -5.61 -3.39
CA LEU A 41 -0.59 -5.61 -4.84
C LEU A 41 -1.83 -4.82 -5.23
N ILE A 42 -1.66 -3.80 -6.05
CA ILE A 42 -2.76 -3.03 -6.64
C ILE A 42 -3.05 -3.61 -8.02
N LYS A 43 -4.31 -3.91 -8.30
CA LYS A 43 -4.79 -4.34 -9.63
C LYS A 43 -5.77 -3.30 -10.13
N TYR A 44 -5.50 -2.71 -11.28
CA TYR A 44 -6.41 -1.76 -11.92
C TYR A 44 -6.74 -2.17 -13.36
N PRO A 45 -7.99 -1.99 -13.81
CA PRO A 45 -8.41 -2.41 -15.14
C PRO A 45 -7.58 -1.71 -16.21
N SER A 46 -7.08 -2.49 -17.17
CA SER A 46 -6.29 -1.98 -18.28
C SER A 46 -6.59 -2.77 -19.54
N LYS A 47 -6.27 -2.18 -20.70
CA LYS A 47 -6.40 -2.83 -22.00
C LYS A 47 -5.04 -2.85 -22.68
N PRO A 48 -4.71 -3.91 -23.43
CA PRO A 48 -3.50 -3.91 -24.25
C PRO A 48 -3.46 -2.68 -25.13
N MET A 49 -2.29 -2.04 -25.21
CA MET A 49 -2.09 -0.83 -25.98
C MET A 49 -1.33 -1.14 -27.27
N LEU A 50 -1.82 -0.62 -28.40
CA LEU A 50 -1.08 -0.64 -29.66
C LEU A 50 -0.42 0.71 -29.89
N VAL A 51 0.91 0.79 -29.74
CA VAL A 51 1.66 2.03 -29.97
C VAL A 51 2.60 1.82 -31.15
N LYS A 52 2.37 2.56 -32.25
CA LYS A 52 3.17 2.48 -33.49
C LYS A 52 3.36 1.06 -34.03
N GLY A 53 2.31 0.23 -33.94
CA GLY A 53 2.34 -1.17 -34.42
C GLY A 53 2.98 -2.17 -33.45
N VAL A 54 3.41 -1.73 -32.26
CA VAL A 54 3.90 -2.60 -31.19
C VAL A 54 2.79 -2.79 -30.16
N SER A 55 2.43 -4.05 -29.87
CA SER A 55 1.48 -4.40 -28.81
C SER A 55 2.19 -4.39 -27.46
N TYR A 56 1.62 -3.67 -26.51
CA TYR A 56 1.99 -3.71 -25.10
C TYR A 56 0.86 -4.40 -24.35
N ASP A 57 1.12 -5.61 -23.89
CA ASP A 57 0.16 -6.37 -23.10
C ASP A 57 0.05 -5.78 -21.69
N THR A 58 -1.05 -6.15 -21.03
CA THR A 58 -1.26 -5.87 -19.61
C THR A 58 -0.43 -6.85 -18.77
N ASP A 59 -0.09 -6.46 -17.55
CA ASP A 59 0.71 -7.32 -16.64
C ASP A 59 0.05 -8.67 -16.37
N GLU A 60 -1.27 -8.67 -16.27
CA GLU A 60 -2.13 -9.85 -16.29
C GLU A 60 -3.33 -9.60 -17.23
N PRO A 61 -4.05 -10.63 -17.71
CA PRO A 61 -5.18 -10.44 -18.63
C PRO A 61 -6.20 -9.41 -18.12
N GLY A 62 -6.24 -8.23 -18.75
CA GLY A 62 -7.15 -7.14 -18.42
C GLY A 62 -6.74 -6.24 -17.25
N TYR A 63 -5.55 -6.42 -16.68
CA TYR A 63 -5.07 -5.67 -15.51
C TYR A 63 -3.62 -5.26 -15.62
N ASN A 64 -3.35 -4.00 -15.27
CA ASN A 64 -2.01 -3.59 -14.89
C ASN A 64 -1.86 -3.72 -13.37
N LEU A 65 -0.62 -3.93 -12.94
CA LEU A 65 -0.27 -4.15 -11.55
C LEU A 65 0.76 -3.13 -11.08
N ASP A 66 0.59 -2.69 -9.84
CA ASP A 66 1.62 -2.05 -9.05
C ASP A 66 1.76 -2.77 -7.70
N GLN A 67 2.91 -2.65 -7.07
CA GLN A 67 3.22 -3.38 -5.84
C GLN A 67 4.02 -2.51 -4.89
N PHE A 68 3.64 -2.59 -3.63
CA PHE A 68 4.34 -1.99 -2.51
C PHE A 68 4.66 -3.04 -1.46
N GLU A 69 5.85 -2.96 -0.88
CA GLU A 69 6.28 -3.89 0.15
C GLU A 69 6.96 -3.17 1.31
N LEU A 70 6.82 -3.76 2.49
CA LEU A 70 7.46 -3.32 3.72
C LEU A 70 7.65 -4.51 4.67
N PRO A 71 8.55 -4.41 5.67
CA PRO A 71 8.60 -5.36 6.77
C PRO A 71 7.21 -5.45 7.41
N ILE A 72 6.68 -6.65 7.62
CA ILE A 72 5.36 -6.80 8.25
C ILE A 72 5.37 -6.28 9.71
N SER A 73 6.55 -6.27 10.35
CA SER A 73 6.80 -5.66 11.66
C SER A 73 6.63 -4.13 11.67
N ALA A 74 6.55 -3.47 10.51
CA ALA A 74 6.28 -2.04 10.40
C ALA A 74 4.79 -1.67 10.56
N LEU A 75 3.87 -2.65 10.52
CA LEU A 75 2.44 -2.40 10.63
C LEU A 75 2.02 -1.63 11.91
N PRO A 76 2.51 -1.98 13.12
CA PRO A 76 2.18 -1.21 14.32
C PRO A 76 2.57 0.26 14.23
N TRP A 77 3.74 0.56 13.66
CA TRP A 77 4.20 1.93 13.43
C TRP A 77 3.34 2.65 12.40
N LEU A 78 2.99 1.98 11.29
CA LEU A 78 2.13 2.52 10.24
C LEU A 78 0.76 2.91 10.81
N ILE A 79 0.14 2.00 11.56
CA ILE A 79 -1.19 2.19 12.17
C ILE A 79 -1.14 3.32 13.20
N ASP A 80 -0.16 3.32 14.12
CA ASP A 80 -0.02 4.38 15.13
C ASP A 80 0.20 5.75 14.48
N THR A 81 1.02 5.79 13.43
CA THR A 81 1.29 7.04 12.71
C THR A 81 0.03 7.59 12.05
N ILE A 82 -0.81 6.74 11.47
CA ILE A 82 -2.08 7.17 10.89
C ILE A 82 -3.06 7.61 11.99
N GLU A 83 -3.39 6.72 12.93
CA GLU A 83 -4.48 6.94 13.90
C GLU A 83 -4.12 7.95 14.98
N ASN A 84 -2.90 7.87 15.52
CA ASN A 84 -2.50 8.62 16.70
C ASN A 84 -1.63 9.84 16.39
N LYS A 85 -1.02 9.91 15.21
CA LYS A 85 -0.21 11.07 14.81
C LYS A 85 -0.97 11.95 13.84
N PHE A 86 -1.28 11.48 12.63
CA PHE A 86 -1.90 12.34 11.61
C PHE A 86 -3.38 12.65 11.86
N TRP A 87 -4.18 11.70 12.35
CA TRP A 87 -5.63 11.92 12.52
C TRP A 87 -6.02 12.57 13.83
N LYS A 88 -5.15 12.58 14.84
CA LYS A 88 -5.37 13.31 16.09
C LYS A 88 -5.00 14.78 15.95
N LYS A 89 -5.71 15.63 16.69
CA LYS A 89 -5.30 17.03 16.81
C LYS A 89 -4.00 17.12 17.60
N ALA A 90 -3.21 18.17 17.37
CA ALA A 90 -2.02 18.45 18.18
C ALA A 90 -2.33 18.52 19.69
N SER A 91 -3.50 19.07 20.07
CA SER A 91 -3.97 19.12 21.46
C SER A 91 -4.29 17.75 22.08
N GLU A 92 -4.42 16.71 21.26
CA GLU A 92 -4.73 15.33 21.65
C GLU A 92 -3.50 14.41 21.52
N GLY A 93 -2.31 14.99 21.30
CA GLY A 93 -1.05 14.26 21.09
C GLY A 93 -0.75 13.88 19.63
N GLY A 94 -1.54 14.40 18.68
CA GLY A 94 -1.27 14.30 17.25
C GLY A 94 -0.17 15.25 16.79
N LEU A 95 0.13 15.22 15.48
CA LEU A 95 1.12 16.10 14.87
C LEU A 95 0.59 17.54 14.72
N SER A 96 1.52 18.50 14.69
CA SER A 96 1.20 19.86 14.27
C SER A 96 0.86 19.88 12.77
N GLY A 97 0.01 20.82 12.35
CA GLY A 97 -0.51 20.87 10.98
C GLY A 97 0.54 21.20 9.90
N ASP A 98 1.74 21.62 10.30
CA ASP A 98 2.90 21.86 9.43
C ASP A 98 3.78 20.61 9.22
N VAL A 99 3.56 19.52 9.97
CA VAL A 99 4.26 18.25 9.78
C VAL A 99 3.54 17.44 8.70
N LEU A 100 4.17 17.36 7.53
CA LEU A 100 3.58 16.69 6.36
C LEU A 100 4.05 15.23 6.19
N HIS A 101 5.02 14.77 6.98
CA HIS A 101 5.51 13.40 6.90
C HIS A 101 6.10 12.92 8.22
N VAL A 102 6.16 11.60 8.40
CA VAL A 102 6.85 10.91 9.49
C VAL A 102 7.72 9.82 8.87
N ASP A 103 8.96 9.75 9.32
CA ASP A 103 9.95 8.76 8.90
C ASP A 103 10.24 7.77 10.03
N SER A 104 10.60 6.55 9.67
CA SER A 104 11.12 5.54 10.60
C SER A 104 12.03 4.56 9.88
N GLU A 105 13.01 4.03 10.60
CA GLU A 105 13.80 2.88 10.18
C GLU A 105 13.26 1.64 10.91
N ILE A 106 12.88 0.58 10.19
CA ILE A 106 12.31 -0.65 10.75
C ILE A 106 12.94 -1.83 10.03
N GLU A 107 13.56 -2.76 10.77
CA GLU A 107 14.33 -3.88 10.20
C GLU A 107 15.40 -3.43 9.17
N GLY A 108 15.98 -2.25 9.37
CA GLY A 108 16.94 -1.64 8.44
C GLY A 108 16.32 -1.05 7.16
N GLU A 109 14.99 -0.97 7.07
CA GLU A 109 14.28 -0.36 5.96
C GLU A 109 13.81 1.06 6.30
N GLU A 110 14.13 2.02 5.42
CA GLU A 110 13.75 3.44 5.54
C GLU A 110 12.34 3.66 5.01
N LEU A 111 11.39 3.92 5.92
CA LEU A 111 9.97 4.09 5.62
C LEU A 111 9.52 5.52 5.87
N ARG A 112 8.58 6.00 5.04
CA ARG A 112 7.95 7.31 5.18
C ARG A 112 6.46 7.24 4.97
N ILE A 113 5.69 7.87 5.86
CA ILE A 113 4.27 8.17 5.65
C ILE A 113 4.16 9.67 5.43
N ARG A 114 3.64 10.07 4.27
CA ARG A 114 3.47 11.48 3.89
C ARG A 114 2.01 11.80 3.66
N PHE A 115 1.52 12.90 4.23
CA PHE A 115 0.24 13.48 3.84
C PHE A 115 0.27 13.91 2.37
N SER A 116 -0.71 13.47 1.60
CA SER A 116 -0.82 13.76 0.18
C SER A 116 -2.19 14.39 -0.12
N PRO A 117 -2.23 15.65 -0.61
CA PRO A 117 -3.48 16.33 -0.95
C PRO A 117 -4.10 15.86 -2.28
N ASN A 118 -3.32 15.14 -3.10
CA ASN A 118 -3.75 14.46 -4.32
C ASN A 118 -3.26 13.01 -4.24
N CYS A 119 -4.11 12.13 -3.74
CA CYS A 119 -3.82 10.75 -3.39
C CYS A 119 -4.80 9.87 -4.17
N GLY A 120 -4.30 9.15 -5.16
CA GLY A 120 -5.06 8.40 -6.15
C GLY A 120 -5.61 9.30 -7.27
N ASP A 121 -6.12 10.48 -6.93
CA ASP A 121 -6.70 11.43 -7.89
C ASP A 121 -6.59 12.90 -7.41
N GLU A 122 -6.91 13.85 -8.28
CA GLU A 122 -6.90 15.29 -7.99
C GLU A 122 -7.89 15.64 -6.87
N GLY A 123 -7.42 16.36 -5.84
CA GLY A 123 -8.22 16.81 -4.71
C GLY A 123 -8.56 15.72 -3.68
N ILE A 124 -8.23 14.45 -3.95
CA ILE A 124 -8.45 13.36 -3.01
C ILE A 124 -7.33 13.33 -1.99
N GLN A 125 -7.67 13.47 -0.71
CA GLN A 125 -6.68 13.44 0.38
C GLN A 125 -6.38 12.02 0.82
N GLY A 126 -5.15 11.79 1.24
CA GLY A 126 -4.71 10.50 1.77
C GLY A 126 -3.27 10.52 2.26
N PHE A 127 -2.68 9.33 2.32
CA PHE A 127 -1.27 9.16 2.62
C PHE A 127 -0.55 8.50 1.45
N THR A 128 0.66 8.97 1.16
CA THR A 128 1.62 8.19 0.37
C THR A 128 2.58 7.51 1.34
N LEU A 129 2.57 6.19 1.32
CA LEU A 129 3.54 5.37 2.00
C LEU A 129 4.71 5.10 1.04
N LYS A 130 5.93 5.30 1.51
CA LYS A 130 7.16 5.06 0.74
C LYS A 130 8.08 4.14 1.51
N ASN A 131 8.78 3.29 0.75
CA ASN A 131 9.87 2.47 1.22
C ASN A 131 11.10 2.79 0.36
N TYR A 132 12.04 3.53 0.92
CA TYR A 132 13.26 3.97 0.24
C TYR A 132 14.31 2.87 0.13
N SER A 133 14.18 1.80 0.92
CA SER A 133 15.10 0.65 0.87
C SER A 133 14.73 -0.39 -0.18
N ARG A 134 13.57 -0.27 -0.83
CA ARG A 134 13.10 -1.18 -1.88
C ARG A 134 12.89 -0.46 -3.20
N LYS A 135 13.41 -1.03 -4.30
CA LYS A 135 13.28 -0.44 -5.63
C LYS A 135 11.90 -0.68 -6.24
N GLY A 136 11.22 0.39 -6.64
CA GLY A 136 9.97 0.34 -7.38
C GLY A 136 10.13 -0.12 -8.83
N ARG A 137 9.02 -0.15 -9.57
CA ARG A 137 9.01 -0.58 -10.99
C ARG A 137 9.73 0.41 -11.91
N TYR A 138 9.50 1.70 -11.70
CA TYR A 138 9.99 2.79 -12.57
C TYR A 138 10.80 3.87 -11.82
N VAL A 139 10.94 3.71 -10.51
CA VAL A 139 11.57 4.68 -9.60
C VAL A 139 12.45 3.93 -8.59
N ASP A 140 13.36 4.65 -7.93
CA ASP A 140 14.35 4.05 -7.01
C ASP A 140 13.78 3.67 -5.64
N TRP A 141 12.52 3.99 -5.35
CA TRP A 141 11.80 3.58 -4.13
C TRP A 141 10.46 2.94 -4.47
N MET A 142 9.88 2.17 -3.56
CA MET A 142 8.48 1.73 -3.67
C MET A 142 7.57 2.78 -3.04
N GLU A 143 6.40 2.97 -3.62
CA GLU A 143 5.35 3.78 -2.99
C GLU A 143 3.96 3.23 -3.29
N VAL A 144 3.04 3.48 -2.36
CA VAL A 144 1.61 3.27 -2.54
C VAL A 144 0.86 4.49 -2.03
N GLN A 145 -0.18 4.86 -2.74
CA GLN A 145 -1.11 5.89 -2.34
C GLN A 145 -2.32 5.25 -1.67
N LEU A 146 -2.65 5.73 -0.48
CA LEU A 146 -3.73 5.25 0.37
C LEU A 146 -4.70 6.41 0.63
N PRO A 147 -5.68 6.63 -0.26
CA PRO A 147 -6.73 7.62 -0.10
C PRO A 147 -7.48 7.44 1.22
N TYR A 148 -8.02 8.51 1.80
CA TYR A 148 -8.81 8.40 3.03
C TYR A 148 -10.06 7.54 2.86
N THR A 149 -10.69 7.55 1.67
CA THR A 149 -11.81 6.68 1.33
C THR A 149 -11.40 5.20 1.42
N LEU A 150 -10.27 4.83 0.81
CA LEU A 150 -9.72 3.48 0.91
C LEU A 150 -9.43 3.07 2.36
N LEU A 151 -8.80 3.97 3.13
CA LEU A 151 -8.40 3.72 4.52
C LEU A 151 -9.60 3.59 5.46
N ARG A 152 -10.61 4.46 5.32
CA ARG A 152 -11.71 4.59 6.29
C ARG A 152 -12.99 3.89 5.86
N GLU A 153 -13.37 4.02 4.59
CA GLU A 153 -14.68 3.59 4.08
C GLU A 153 -14.60 2.18 3.50
N ASP A 154 -13.55 1.89 2.73
CA ASP A 154 -13.37 0.58 2.10
C ASP A 154 -12.70 -0.45 3.03
N GLY A 155 -12.27 -0.04 4.22
CA GLY A 155 -11.80 -0.93 5.28
C GLY A 155 -10.32 -1.34 5.21
N MET A 156 -9.49 -0.64 4.43
CA MET A 156 -8.05 -0.95 4.35
C MET A 156 -7.37 -0.83 5.72
N LEU A 157 -7.65 0.22 6.50
CA LEU A 157 -7.01 0.38 7.82
C LEU A 157 -7.42 -0.73 8.79
N ASP A 158 -8.69 -1.13 8.79
CA ASP A 158 -9.18 -2.22 9.64
C ASP A 158 -8.53 -3.56 9.25
N LEU A 159 -8.37 -3.82 7.96
CA LEU A 159 -7.64 -5.00 7.49
C LEU A 159 -6.17 -4.97 7.93
N LEU A 160 -5.48 -3.83 7.79
CA LEU A 160 -4.08 -3.69 8.24
C LEU A 160 -3.96 -3.91 9.76
N LYS A 161 -4.93 -3.43 10.56
CA LYS A 161 -4.98 -3.64 12.02
C LYS A 161 -5.17 -5.10 12.37
N ASP A 162 -6.08 -5.79 11.68
CA ASP A 162 -6.30 -7.22 11.88
C ASP A 162 -5.07 -8.06 11.48
N ILE A 163 -4.40 -7.73 10.37
CA ILE A 163 -3.12 -8.35 9.99
C ILE A 163 -2.05 -8.10 11.05
N SER A 164 -1.90 -6.85 11.51
CA SER A 164 -0.93 -6.49 12.54
C SER A 164 -1.14 -7.30 13.82
N LYS A 165 -2.40 -7.46 14.24
CA LYS A 165 -2.75 -8.27 15.41
C LYS A 165 -2.38 -9.73 15.20
N ARG A 166 -2.79 -10.34 14.08
CA ARG A 166 -2.45 -11.74 13.74
C ARG A 166 -0.93 -11.96 13.71
N TYR A 167 -0.17 -11.00 13.18
CA TYR A 167 1.30 -11.04 13.18
C TYR A 167 1.88 -11.05 14.61
N GLN A 168 1.43 -10.12 15.46
CA GLN A 168 1.89 -10.00 16.85
C GLN A 168 1.54 -11.24 17.69
N GLU A 169 0.42 -11.89 17.40
CA GLU A 169 -0.03 -13.13 18.02
C GLU A 169 0.66 -14.38 17.45
N LYS A 170 1.57 -14.23 16.47
CA LYS A 170 2.24 -15.33 15.75
C LYS A 170 1.26 -16.30 15.08
N ALA A 171 0.14 -15.75 14.61
CA ALA A 171 -0.87 -16.47 13.84
C ALA A 171 -0.69 -16.32 12.31
N LEU A 172 0.35 -15.57 11.89
CA LEU A 172 0.78 -15.41 10.50
C LEU A 172 2.01 -16.25 10.17
#